data_AF-A0A6G3S9G6-F1
#
_entry.id   AF-A0A6G3S9G6-F1
#
_cell.length_a   1.000
_cell.length_b   1.000
_cell.length_c   1.000
_cell.angle_alpha   90.00
_cell.angle_beta   90.00
_cell.angle_gamma   90.00
#
_symmetry.space_group_name_H-M   'P 1'
#
loop_
_entity.id
_entity.type
_entity.pdbx_description
1 polymer ?
#
loop_
_entity_poly.entity_id
_entity_poly.type
_entity_poly.pdbx_seq_one_letter_code
_entity_poly.pdbx_strand_id
1 'polypeptide(L)' 'MAHHFATGIPPHLLMWQRVRAYAVPPSMIETATARRAAGDWAGACAAARIDVDLDLRAVRHRHGIELATRLRADL' A
#
# COMPACT_ATOMS: atom_id res chain seq x y z
N MET A 1 22.06 27.58 -22.94
CA MET A 1 22.10 27.81 -21.48
C MET A 1 22.22 26.45 -20.80
N ALA A 2 23.35 26.16 -20.17
CA ALA A 2 23.56 24.87 -19.52
C ALA A 2 22.72 24.79 -18.24
N HIS A 3 21.88 23.77 -18.13
CA HIS A 3 21.19 23.46 -16.89
C HIS A 3 22.24 23.10 -15.84
N HIS A 4 22.38 23.95 -14.82
CA HIS A 4 23.15 23.64 -13.62
C HIS A 4 22.42 22.49 -12.90
N PHE A 5 22.79 21.25 -13.20
CA PHE A 5 22.41 20.11 -12.39
C PHE A 5 23.14 20.26 -11.06
N ALA A 6 22.41 20.73 -10.03
CA ALA A 6 22.92 20.74 -8.66
C ALA A 6 23.49 19.35 -8.35
N THR A 7 24.80 19.27 -8.14
CA THR A 7 25.59 18.03 -8.20
C THR A 7 25.46 17.19 -6.92
N GLY A 8 24.31 17.28 -6.24
CA GLY A 8 24.03 16.59 -5.00
C GLY A 8 22.58 16.73 -4.59
N ILE A 9 22.09 15.79 -3.80
CA ILE A 9 20.75 15.85 -3.20
C ILE A 9 20.74 17.07 -2.25
N PRO A 10 19.83 18.05 -2.43
CA PRO A 10 19.70 19.17 -1.52
C PRO A 10 19.62 18.72 -0.05
N PRO A 11 20.25 19.42 0.91
CA PRO A 11 20.31 18.98 2.30
C PRO A 11 18.93 18.68 2.93
N HIS A 12 17.90 19.44 2.55
CA HIS A 12 16.53 19.24 3.01
C HIS A 12 15.89 17.92 2.51
N LEU A 13 16.46 17.29 1.48
CA LEU A 13 16.02 16.00 0.94
C LEU A 13 16.82 14.81 1.48
N LEU A 14 17.95 15.01 2.16
CA LEU A 14 18.73 13.91 2.74
C LEU A 14 17.93 13.11 3.78
N MET A 15 17.07 13.78 4.55
CA MET A 15 16.12 13.12 5.45
C MET A 15 15.17 12.21 4.68
N TRP A 16 14.56 12.71 3.60
CA TRP A 16 13.60 11.97 2.79
C TRP A 16 14.23 10.78 2.05
N GLN A 17 15.50 10.88 1.67
CA GLN A 17 16.23 9.75 1.10
C GLN A 17 16.35 8.59 2.10
N ARG A 18 16.70 8.88 3.36
CA ARG A 18 16.75 7.85 4.43
C ARG A 18 15.36 7.28 4.74
N VAL A 19 14.33 8.12 4.78
CA VAL A 19 12.95 7.67 4.95
C VAL A 19 12.55 6.70 3.83
N ARG A 20 12.82 7.02 2.56
CA ARG A 20 12.54 6.10 1.45
C ARG A 20 13.30 4.78 1.53
N ALA A 21 14.51 4.79 2.07
CA ALA A 21 15.32 3.59 2.21
C ALA A 21 14.87 2.68 3.37
N TYR A 22 14.38 3.25 4.47
CA TYR A 22 14.22 2.50 5.73
C TYR A 22 12.84 2.58 6.39
N ALA A 23 11.93 3.44 5.91
CA ALA A 23 10.61 3.60 6.54
C ALA A 23 9.70 2.38 6.36
N VAL A 24 9.99 1.52 5.39
CA VAL A 24 9.26 0.27 5.16
C VAL A 24 10.12 -0.90 5.64
N PRO A 25 9.77 -1.55 6.77
CA PRO A 25 10.49 -2.72 7.24
C PRO A 25 10.40 -3.89 6.23
N PRO A 26 11.47 -4.69 6.03
CA PRO A 26 11.41 -5.88 5.18
C PRO A 26 10.27 -6.84 5.55
N SER A 27 10.03 -7.04 6.84
CA SER A 27 8.93 -7.89 7.34
C SER A 27 7.54 -7.40 6.92
N MET A 28 7.34 -6.09 6.77
CA MET A 28 6.10 -5.50 6.27
C MET A 28 5.91 -5.87 4.79
N ILE A 29 6.97 -5.75 3.99
CA ILE A 29 6.96 -6.09 2.56
C ILE A 29 6.65 -7.58 2.39
N GLU A 30 7.36 -8.44 3.12
CA GLU A 30 7.18 -9.90 3.06
C GLU A 30 5.75 -10.29 3.45
N THR A 31 5.24 -9.79 4.56
CA THR A 31 3.90 -10.11 5.05
C THR A 31 2.81 -9.63 4.10
N ALA A 32 2.91 -8.37 3.64
CA ALA A 32 1.94 -7.83 2.69
C ALA A 32 1.98 -8.57 1.34
N THR A 33 3.17 -8.95 0.87
CA THR A 33 3.35 -9.71 -0.37
C THR A 33 2.75 -11.11 -0.25
N ALA A 34 2.99 -11.82 0.85
CA ALA A 34 2.43 -13.15 1.08
C ALA A 34 0.88 -13.11 1.10
N ARG A 35 0.30 -12.09 1.74
CA ARG A 35 -1.16 -11.88 1.78
C ARG A 35 -1.73 -11.60 0.40
N ARG A 36 -1.11 -10.70 -0.36
CA ARG A 36 -1.51 -10.39 -1.74
C ARG A 36 -1.42 -11.63 -2.64
N ALA A 37 -0.35 -12.42 -2.54
CA ALA A 37 -0.20 -13.64 -3.33
C ALA A 37 -1.25 -14.71 -3.00
N ALA A 38 -1.85 -14.65 -1.81
CA ALA A 38 -2.94 -15.52 -1.38
C ALA A 38 -4.34 -14.97 -1.72
N GLY A 39 -4.45 -13.82 -2.41
CA GLY A 39 -5.73 -13.15 -2.70
C GLY A 39 -6.37 -12.43 -1.50
N ASP A 40 -5.61 -12.19 -0.43
CA ASP A 40 -6.07 -11.47 0.76
C ASP A 40 -5.64 -10.01 0.69
N TRP A 41 -6.23 -9.25 -0.23
CA TRP A 41 -5.92 -7.82 -0.42
C TRP A 41 -6.12 -7.01 0.86
N ALA A 42 -7.18 -7.30 1.62
CA ALA A 42 -7.49 -6.62 2.87
C ALA A 42 -6.42 -6.91 3.94
N GLY A 43 -5.99 -8.17 4.06
CA GLY A 43 -4.87 -8.55 4.92
C GLY A 43 -3.54 -7.94 4.49
N ALA A 44 -3.31 -7.77 3.19
CA ALA A 44 -2.13 -7.08 2.66
C ALA A 44 -2.12 -5.59 3.05
N CYS A 45 -3.25 -4.89 2.91
CA CYS A 45 -3.41 -3.51 3.36
C CYS A 45 -3.19 -3.38 4.87
N ALA A 46 -3.79 -4.26 5.67
CA ALA A 46 -3.59 -4.26 7.12
C ALA A 46 -2.12 -4.47 7.51
N ALA A 47 -1.42 -5.42 6.88
CA ALA A 47 0.01 -5.63 7.09
C ALA A 47 0.85 -4.39 6.73
N ALA A 48 0.45 -3.67 5.68
CA ALA A 48 1.05 -2.41 5.25
C ALA A 48 0.61 -1.18 6.09
N ARG A 49 -0.22 -1.37 7.13
CA ARG A 49 -0.82 -0.28 7.94
C ARG A 49 -1.62 0.72 7.09
N ILE A 50 -2.25 0.22 6.04
CA ILE A 50 -3.18 0.98 5.20
C ILE A 50 -4.58 0.72 5.75
N ASP A 51 -5.24 1.79 6.16
CA ASP A 51 -6.67 1.75 6.47
C ASP A 51 -7.47 1.79 5.18
N VAL A 52 -8.37 0.82 5.01
CA VAL A 52 -9.21 0.72 3.82
C VAL A 52 -10.61 1.13 4.22
N ASP A 53 -11.04 2.28 3.72
CA ASP A 53 -12.40 2.78 3.88
C ASP A 53 -13.37 2.07 2.92
N LEU A 54 -13.43 0.74 3.00
CA LEU A 54 -14.36 -0.10 2.24
C LEU A 54 -15.13 -1.03 3.18
N ASP A 55 -16.35 -0.64 3.54
CA ASP A 55 -17.25 -1.48 4.32
C ASP A 55 -17.95 -2.54 3.43
N LEU A 56 -17.40 -3.75 3.40
CA LEU A 56 -17.99 -4.89 2.68
C LEU A 56 -19.38 -5.28 3.20
N ARG A 57 -19.73 -4.97 4.45
CA ARG A 57 -21.07 -5.20 4.98
C ARG A 57 -22.06 -4.20 4.40
N ALA A 58 -21.68 -2.93 4.31
CA ALA A 58 -22.48 -1.91 3.63
C ALA A 58 -22.65 -2.24 2.14
N VAL A 59 -21.59 -2.70 1.46
CA VAL A 59 -21.68 -3.16 0.07
C VAL A 59 -22.66 -4.32 -0.05
N ARG A 60 -22.53 -5.35 0.80
CA ARG A 60 -23.45 -6.50 0.78
C ARG A 60 -24.90 -6.07 0.98
N HIS A 61 -25.15 -5.10 1.86
CA HIS A 61 -26.49 -4.59 2.09
C HIS A 61 -27.05 -3.86 0.87
N ARG A 62 -26.26 -2.98 0.24
CA ARG A 62 -26.75 -2.12 -0.86
C ARG A 62 -26.73 -2.80 -2.22
N HIS A 63 -25.79 -3.71 -2.45
CA HIS A 63 -25.47 -4.28 -3.75
C HIS A 63 -25.50 -5.82 -3.79
N GLY A 64 -25.84 -6.46 -2.67
CA GLY A 64 -25.99 -7.91 -2.58
C GLY A 64 -24.69 -8.66 -2.35
N ILE A 65 -24.84 -9.96 -2.07
CA ILE A 65 -23.74 -10.85 -1.72
C ILE A 65 -22.77 -11.09 -2.88
N GLU A 66 -23.27 -11.14 -4.11
CA GLU A 66 -22.43 -11.43 -5.28
C GLU A 66 -21.36 -10.35 -5.49
N LEU A 67 -21.75 -9.06 -5.43
CA LEU A 67 -20.78 -7.97 -5.56
C LEU A 67 -19.79 -7.96 -4.39
N ALA A 68 -20.28 -8.15 -3.16
CA ALA A 68 -19.42 -8.21 -1.99
C ALA A 68 -18.39 -9.35 -2.08
N THR A 69 -18.80 -10.51 -2.60
CA THR A 69 -17.89 -11.65 -2.83
C THR A 69 -16.88 -11.33 -3.92
N ARG A 70 -17.29 -10.71 -5.03
CA ARG A 70 -16.35 -10.29 -6.09
C ARG A 70 -15.32 -9.28 -5.60
N LEU A 71 -15.72 -8.31 -4.77
CA LEU A 71 -14.77 -7.38 -4.14
C LEU A 71 -13.85 -8.07 -3.14
N ARG A 72 -14.35 -9.06 -2.39
CA ARG A 72 -13.52 -9.85 -1.46
C ARG A 72 -12.45 -10.66 -2.19
N ALA A 73 -12.78 -11.14 -3.39
CA ALA A 73 -11.91 -11.93 -4.26
C ALA A 73 -11.21 -11.09 -5.35
N ASP A 74 -11.28 -9.76 -5.25
CA ASP A 74 -10.53 -8.86 -6.13
C ASP A 74 -9.10 -8.80 -5.61
N LEU A 75 -8.12 -9.13 -6.47
CA LEU A 75 -6.73 -9.48 -6.16
C LEU A 75 -6.48 -10.85 -5.51
#